data_AF-A0A2M9M9G7-F1
#
_entry.id   AF-A0A2M9M9G7-F1
#
_cell.length_a   1.000
_cell.length_b   1.000
_cell.length_c   1.000
_cell.angle_alpha   90.00
_cell.angle_beta   90.00
_cell.angle_gamma   90.00
#
_symmetry.space_group_name_H-M   'P 1'
#
loop_
_entity.id
_entity.type
_entity.pdbx_description
1 polymer ?
#
loop_
_entity_poly.entity_id
_entity_poly.type
_entity_poly.pdbx_seq_one_letter_code
_entity_poly.pdbx_strand_id
1 'polypeptide(L)'
;MSSMASTNLHVGAAVAEIEGLYTALRGARNERHRERILADLAQAGRRLTALTHPSQGTRGSLRPRSRWERRRLLAARGADLVAAFATGDGWRRSPRLRDRA
;
A
#
# COMPACT_ATOMS: atom_id res chain seq x y z
N MET A 1 -12.13 14.12 21.40
CA MET A 1 -11.12 13.16 21.88
C MET A 1 -11.40 11.69 21.48
N SER A 2 -12.54 11.35 20.83
CA SER A 2 -12.92 9.96 20.50
C SER A 2 -12.22 9.30 19.29
N SER A 3 -11.55 10.07 18.43
CA SER A 3 -10.97 9.53 17.19
C SER A 3 -9.78 8.59 17.44
N MET A 4 -8.87 8.94 18.35
CA MET A 4 -7.68 8.13 18.63
C MET A 4 -8.02 6.80 19.30
N ALA A 5 -8.95 6.80 20.27
CA ALA A 5 -9.39 5.59 20.93
C ALA A 5 -10.03 4.61 19.94
N SER A 6 -10.86 5.13 19.02
CA SER A 6 -11.43 4.34 17.94
C SER A 6 -10.33 3.77 17.02
N THR A 7 -9.37 4.59 16.57
CA THR A 7 -8.25 4.12 15.74
C THR A 7 -7.44 3.02 16.42
N ASN A 8 -7.14 3.16 17.71
CA ASN A 8 -6.39 2.16 18.47
C ASN A 8 -7.14 0.82 18.55
N LEU A 9 -8.47 0.84 18.72
CA LEU A 9 -9.29 -0.38 18.69
C LEU A 9 -9.25 -1.06 17.31
N HIS A 10 -9.34 -0.30 16.22
CA HIS A 10 -9.26 -0.84 14.87
C HIS A 10 -7.87 -1.43 14.56
N VAL A 11 -6.81 -0.77 15.03
CA VAL A 11 -5.44 -1.30 14.92
C VAL A 11 -5.29 -2.60 15.71
N GLY A 12 -5.77 -2.64 16.96
CA GLY A 12 -5.73 -3.85 17.79
C GLY A 12 -6.51 -5.02 17.16
N ALA A 13 -7.70 -4.75 16.61
CA ALA A 13 -8.49 -5.76 15.90
C ALA A 13 -7.77 -6.30 14.66
N ALA A 14 -7.14 -5.42 13.86
CA ALA A 14 -6.38 -5.83 12.68
C ALA A 14 -5.14 -6.67 13.04
N VAL A 15 -4.46 -6.36 14.15
CA VAL A 15 -3.34 -7.17 14.65
C VAL A 15 -3.83 -8.55 15.09
N ALA A 16 -4.92 -8.64 15.85
CA ALA A 16 -5.49 -9.92 16.28
C ALA A 16 -5.94 -10.79 15.09
N GLU A 17 -6.50 -10.19 14.03
CA GLU A 17 -6.84 -10.89 12.78
C GLU A 17 -5.60 -11.50 12.12
N ILE A 18 -4.50 -10.75 12.02
CA ILE A 18 -3.23 -11.22 11.44
C ILE A 18 -2.63 -12.37 12.26
N GLU A 19 -2.63 -12.27 13.60
CA GLU A 19 -2.14 -13.32 14.49
C GLU A 19 -2.96 -14.61 14.34
N GLY A 20 -4.29 -14.48 14.23
CA GLY A 20 -5.18 -15.61 13.97
C GLY A 20 -4.91 -16.28 12.62
N LEU A 21 -4.75 -15.50 11.56
CA LEU A 21 -4.42 -16.01 10.22
C LEU A 21 -3.04 -16.67 10.17
N TYR A 22 -2.04 -16.11 10.84
CA TYR A 22 -0.71 -16.71 10.93
C TYR A 22 -0.75 -18.05 11.70
N THR A 23 -1.55 -18.13 12.76
CA THR A 23 -1.76 -19.37 13.51
C THR A 23 -2.46 -20.42 12.64
N ALA A 24 -3.49 -20.04 11.89
CA ALA A 24 -4.16 -20.93 10.94
C ALA A 24 -3.21 -21.42 9.84
N LEU A 25 -2.33 -20.54 9.34
CA LEU A 25 -1.33 -20.87 8.35
C LEU A 25 -0.34 -21.95 8.84
N ARG A 26 0.05 -21.90 10.12
CA ARG A 26 0.92 -22.90 10.75
C ARG A 26 0.25 -24.28 10.85
N GLY A 27 -1.07 -24.33 10.94
CA GLY A 27 -1.85 -25.57 10.98
C GLY A 27 -2.31 -26.08 9.60
N ALA A 28 -2.19 -25.28 8.54
CA ALA A 28 -2.73 -25.61 7.22
C ALA A 28 -1.92 -26.73 6.55
N ARG A 29 -2.57 -27.87 6.27
CA ARG A 29 -1.99 -29.03 5.56
C ARG A 29 -2.35 -29.10 4.07
N ASN A 30 -3.30 -28.28 3.62
CA ASN A 30 -3.80 -28.25 2.26
C ASN A 30 -3.30 -26.99 1.55
N GLU A 31 -2.67 -27.14 0.38
CA GLU A 31 -2.10 -26.05 -0.39
C GLU A 31 -3.14 -24.99 -0.79
N ARG A 32 -4.32 -25.40 -1.25
CA ARG A 32 -5.39 -24.45 -1.62
C ARG A 32 -5.90 -23.65 -0.42
N HIS A 33 -5.89 -24.26 0.76
CA HIS A 33 -6.27 -23.57 2.00
C HIS A 33 -5.17 -22.60 2.44
N ARG A 34 -3.90 -23.03 2.32
CA ARG A 34 -2.73 -22.21 2.60
C ARG A 34 -2.69 -20.96 1.72
N GLU A 35 -2.92 -21.10 0.41
CA GLU A 35 -2.99 -19.97 -0.54
C GLU A 35 -4.08 -18.95 -0.15
N ARG A 36 -5.27 -19.43 0.25
CA ARG A 36 -6.35 -18.55 0.74
C ARG A 36 -5.93 -17.79 1.98
N ILE A 37 -5.34 -18.47 2.97
CA ILE A 37 -4.86 -17.82 4.20
C ILE A 37 -3.79 -16.77 3.88
N LEU A 38 -2.89 -17.04 2.93
CA LEU A 38 -1.88 -16.07 2.49
C LEU A 38 -2.51 -14.84 1.82
N ALA A 39 -3.55 -15.03 0.99
CA ALA A 39 -4.29 -13.93 0.38
C ALA A 39 -5.02 -13.07 1.42
N ASP A 40 -5.65 -13.72 2.41
CA ASP A 40 -6.33 -13.05 3.52
C ASP A 40 -5.32 -12.27 4.39
N LEU A 41 -4.16 -12.86 4.66
CA LEU A 41 -3.08 -12.23 5.43
C LEU A 41 -2.51 -11.00 4.71
N ALA A 42 -2.34 -11.08 3.38
CA ALA A 42 -1.96 -9.93 2.57
C ALA A 42 -3.02 -8.81 2.60
N GLN A 43 -4.31 -9.17 2.58
CA GLN A 43 -5.40 -8.20 2.69
C GLN A 43 -5.46 -7.53 4.06
N ALA A 44 -5.31 -8.30 5.14
CA ALA A 44 -5.26 -7.78 6.50
C ALA A 44 -4.06 -6.83 6.70
N GLY A 45 -2.89 -7.17 6.15
CA GLY A 45 -1.71 -6.30 6.17
C GLY A 45 -1.92 -4.96 5.44
N ARG A 46 -2.62 -4.97 4.30
CA ARG A 46 -3.01 -3.73 3.59
C ARG A 46 -3.96 -2.86 4.41
N ARG A 47 -4.95 -3.48 5.08
CA ARG A 47 -5.89 -2.77 5.96
C ARG A 47 -5.16 -2.13 7.15
N LEU A 48 -4.28 -2.88 7.82
CA LEU A 48 -3.48 -2.36 8.93
C LEU A 48 -2.62 -1.16 8.48
N THR A 49 -1.98 -1.28 7.31
CA THR A 49 -1.19 -0.18 6.74
C THR A 49 -2.05 1.06 6.49
N ALA A 50 -3.27 0.90 5.97
CA ALA A 50 -4.19 2.03 5.75
C ALA A 50 -4.65 2.68 7.06
N LEU A 51 -4.75 1.92 8.16
CA LEU A 51 -5.12 2.43 9.48
C LEU A 51 -3.97 3.19 10.16
N THR A 52 -2.73 2.70 10.02
CA THR A 52 -1.55 3.28 10.69
C THR A 52 -0.91 4.41 9.89
N HIS A 53 -0.93 4.31 8.57
CA HIS A 53 -0.61 5.37 7.65
C HIS A 53 -1.89 5.80 6.95
N PRO A 54 -2.73 6.64 7.58
CA PRO A 54 -3.76 7.34 6.83
C PRO A 54 -3.01 8.05 5.72
N SER A 55 -3.24 7.59 4.47
CA SER A 55 -2.69 8.19 3.27
C SER A 55 -2.76 9.68 3.50
N GLN A 56 -1.60 10.34 3.56
CA GLN A 56 -1.58 11.79 3.51
C GLN A 56 -2.25 12.09 2.19
N GLY A 57 -3.57 12.33 2.28
CA GLY A 57 -4.40 12.57 1.14
C GLY A 57 -3.69 13.62 0.35
N THR A 58 -3.74 13.48 -0.96
CA THR A 58 -3.42 14.48 -1.96
C THR A 58 -4.15 15.80 -1.62
N ARG A 59 -3.77 16.46 -0.52
CA ARG A 59 -4.18 17.79 -0.12
C ARG A 59 -3.39 18.66 -1.08
N GLY A 60 -4.14 19.16 -2.06
CA GLY A 60 -3.66 19.49 -3.38
C GLY A 60 -2.40 20.32 -3.41
N SER A 61 -1.55 20.03 -4.40
CA SER A 61 -0.62 20.97 -5.06
C SER A 61 -0.16 22.17 -4.23
N LEU A 62 0.32 21.95 -3.01
CA LEU A 62 0.99 22.99 -2.26
C LEU A 62 2.43 22.97 -2.77
N ARG A 63 2.75 23.96 -3.60
CA ARG A 63 4.10 24.20 -4.11
C ARG A 63 5.09 24.09 -2.93
N PRO A 64 6.16 23.29 -3.04
CA PRO A 64 7.07 23.04 -1.92
C PRO A 64 7.58 24.35 -1.35
N ARG A 65 7.43 24.56 -0.03
CA ARG A 65 7.81 25.81 0.64
C ARG A 65 9.30 25.86 0.95
N SER A 66 9.99 24.71 0.92
CA SER A 66 11.43 24.63 1.16
C SER A 66 12.17 23.78 0.12
N ARG A 67 13.49 24.00 0.00
CA ARG A 67 14.38 23.22 -0.88
C ARG A 67 14.45 21.75 -0.47
N TRP A 68 14.44 21.46 0.84
CA TRP A 68 14.46 20.10 1.36
C TRP A 68 13.17 19.34 1.04
N GLU A 69 12.03 20.00 1.20
CA GLU A 69 10.72 19.43 0.85
C GLU A 69 10.62 19.17 -0.65
N ARG A 70 11.13 20.09 -1.49
CA ARG A 70 11.24 19.89 -2.93
C ARG A 70 12.09 18.66 -3.29
N ARG A 71 13.25 18.50 -2.64
CA ARG A 71 14.13 17.33 -2.85
C ARG A 71 13.42 16.02 -2.46
N ARG A 72 12.69 16.02 -1.33
CA ARG A 72 11.97 14.84 -0.85
C ARG A 72 10.82 14.45 -1.78
N LEU A 73 10.06 15.42 -2.29
CA LEU A 73 8.99 15.18 -3.27
C LEU A 73 9.53 14.63 -4.60
N LEU A 74 10.66 15.15 -5.10
CA LEU A 74 11.29 14.64 -6.31
C LEU A 74 11.81 13.21 -6.13
N ALA A 75 12.39 12.91 -4.96
CA ALA A 75 12.84 11.55 -4.63
C ALA A 75 11.66 10.56 -4.55
N ALA A 76 10.57 10.95 -3.90
CA ALA A 76 9.35 10.13 -3.84
C ALA A 76 8.78 9.86 -5.24
N ARG A 77 8.65 10.90 -6.07
CA ARG A 77 8.19 10.77 -7.46
C ARG A 77 9.11 9.90 -8.31
N GLY A 78 10.43 9.97 -8.09
CA GLY A 78 11.40 9.09 -8.75
C GLY A 78 11.20 7.62 -8.35
N ALA A 79 10.96 7.35 -7.07
CA ALA A 79 10.67 6.01 -6.57
C ALA A 79 9.37 5.43 -7.16
N ASP A 80 8.31 6.25 -7.28
CA ASP A 80 7.05 5.84 -7.90
C ASP A 80 7.23 5.42 -9.38
N LEU A 81 8.09 6.13 -10.14
CA LEU A 81 8.39 5.78 -11.53
C LEU A 81 9.16 4.46 -11.63
N VAL A 82 10.13 4.23 -10.73
CA VAL A 82 10.88 2.96 -10.67
C VAL A 82 9.96 1.81 -10.28
N ALA A 83 9.06 2.02 -9.32
CA ALA A 83 8.08 1.04 -8.91
C ALA A 83 7.13 0.68 -10.07
N ALA A 84 6.60 1.68 -10.79
CA ALA A 84 5.73 1.47 -11.95
C ALA A 84 6.43 0.76 -13.13
N PHE A 85 7.74 0.99 -13.29
CA PHE A 85 8.56 0.26 -14.25
C PHE A 85 8.75 -1.21 -13.81
N ALA A 86 9.09 -1.42 -12.53
CA ALA A 86 9.32 -2.74 -11.96
C ALA A 86 8.06 -3.63 -11.92
N THR A 87 6.88 -3.05 -11.73
CA THR A 87 5.60 -3.78 -11.71
C THR A 87 5.02 -4.04 -13.10
N GLY A 88 5.68 -3.64 -14.18
CA GLY A 88 5.26 -3.95 -15.56
C GLY A 88 4.16 -3.06 -16.13
N ASP A 89 3.69 -2.05 -15.38
CA ASP A 89 2.65 -1.11 -15.83
C ASP A 89 3.18 -0.03 -16.79
N GLY A 90 4.50 0.15 -16.86
CA GLY A 90 5.16 1.19 -17.65
C GLY A 90 4.87 1.17 -19.15
N TRP A 91 4.47 0.01 -19.71
CA TRP A 91 4.22 -0.14 -21.15
C TRP A 91 2.78 0.17 -21.58
N ARG A 92 1.79 0.21 -20.67
CA ARG A 92 0.38 0.43 -21.03
C ARG A 92 -0.02 1.90 -21.19
N ARG A 93 0.90 2.86 -20.97
CA ARG A 93 0.62 4.31 -21.02
C ARG A 93 1.48 5.12 -22.01
N SER A 94 1.85 4.55 -23.15
CA SER A 94 2.38 5.34 -24.28
C SER A 94 1.36 5.45 -25.42
N PRO A 95 0.55 6.52 -25.50
CA PRO A 95 -0.24 6.82 -26.69
C PRO A 95 0.58 7.71 -27.63
N ARG A 96 1.77 7.26 -28.08
CA ARG A 96 2.56 7.98 -29.11
C ARG A 96 3.44 7.02 -29.91
N LEU A 97 2.79 6.23 -30.77
CA LEU A 97 3.39 5.65 -31.98
C LEU A 97 2.26 5.05 -32.85
N ARG A 98 1.35 5.93 -33.26
CA ARG A 98 0.55 5.79 -34.49
C ARG A 98 0.58 7.14 -35.14
N ASP A 99 1.56 7.31 -36.02
CA ASP A 99 1.46 8.05 -37.28
C ASP A 99 2.85 8.44 -37.73
N ARG A 100 3.34 7.65 -38.69
CA ARG A 100 4.08 8.06 -39.89
C ARG A 100 4.43 6.78 -40.65
N ALA A 101 3.43 6.30 -41.39
CA ALA A 101 3.64 5.70 -42.70
C ALA A 101 3.31 6.79 -43.72
#